data_AF-A0A7G5FG83-F1
#
_entry.id   AF-A0A7G5FG83-F1
#
_cell.length_a   1.000
_cell.length_b   1.000
_cell.length_c   1.000
_cell.angle_alpha   90.00
_cell.angle_beta   90.00
_cell.angle_gamma   90.00
#
_symmetry.space_group_name_H-M   'P 1'
#
loop_
_entity.id
_entity.type
_entity.pdbx_description
1 polymer ?
#
loop_
_entity_poly.entity_id
_entity_poly.type
_entity_poly.pdbx_seq_one_letter_code
_entity_poly.pdbx_strand_id
1 'polypeptide(L)'
;MIAAHGAHLNVTPTSVDVHYSPLLTALQFQSRSISLAEVTGTEVVAPTSVLGGRVTLLGVGIDVTFSPGQASNAQEFCAAVEAALSGETIPSSGSVPGLNFIAFDVETANADWGSICQIGAVRFQDGLPTDSVSWFVSPPPGLEHFDPDNVAIHGLTQTDVESAPAFPQRLTELTDFVGELPMVAHNAQFDFTALSRASMACGITPPRFVFGCTLLMARAAQLGFDNNRLPTVASGLGVELTKHHDATADAAACGGIAVALARRDGFTGSFVDMCFSRGFTMGLLEPHRVYPVLRDRSGAGVAVQRTKLGLAPETKESPVSDATPRPRDTGRSAPWARVATPEVIPDPNPDADPAGPLFGQNVTLTGDFAPFEKGDLWDRITERGGSVGKNVTKKTTIVVCGPWATVTSKQKRAEELMAQGQEISLWDRDRLYEALGLNEQPPF
;
A
#
# COMPACT_ATOMS: atom_id res chain seq x y z
N MET A 1 -20.87 8.22 -4.81
CA MET A 1 -20.88 8.86 -6.15
C MET A 1 -20.44 7.82 -7.18
N ILE A 2 -21.25 7.56 -8.20
CA ILE A 2 -21.00 6.54 -9.24
C ILE A 2 -20.28 7.20 -10.41
N ALA A 3 -19.14 6.66 -10.83
CA ALA A 3 -18.43 7.18 -12.00
C ALA A 3 -19.18 6.79 -13.29
N ALA A 4 -19.37 7.77 -14.17
CA ALA A 4 -19.93 7.63 -15.51
C ALA A 4 -18.95 8.24 -16.54
N HIS A 5 -19.29 8.17 -17.83
CA HIS A 5 -18.44 8.72 -18.87
C HIS A 5 -18.34 10.26 -18.75
N GLY A 6 -17.20 10.73 -18.22
CA GLY A 6 -16.91 12.15 -18.03
C GLY A 6 -17.76 12.84 -16.96
N ALA A 7 -18.47 12.07 -16.12
CA ALA A 7 -19.34 12.58 -15.07
C ALA A 7 -19.33 11.69 -13.82
N HIS A 8 -19.83 12.22 -12.72
CA HIS A 8 -20.15 11.48 -11.51
C HIS A 8 -21.63 11.63 -11.18
N LEU A 9 -22.24 10.53 -10.75
CA LEU A 9 -23.66 10.45 -10.46
C LEU A 9 -23.86 10.34 -8.95
N ASN A 10 -24.86 11.04 -8.44
CA ASN A 10 -25.35 10.88 -7.08
C ASN A 10 -26.84 10.56 -7.14
N VAL A 11 -27.26 9.45 -6.54
CA VAL A 11 -28.67 9.06 -6.48
C VAL A 11 -29.15 9.33 -5.05
N THR A 12 -30.20 10.15 -4.94
CA THR A 12 -30.88 10.50 -3.70
C THR A 12 -32.29 9.91 -3.70
N PRO A 13 -33.03 9.93 -2.58
CA PRO A 13 -34.43 9.47 -2.54
C PRO A 13 -35.37 10.21 -3.51
N THR A 14 -34.97 11.39 -3.99
CA THR A 14 -35.84 12.24 -4.82
C THR A 14 -35.23 12.63 -6.16
N SER A 15 -33.93 12.43 -6.37
CA SER A 15 -33.24 12.88 -7.58
C SER A 15 -32.05 12.01 -7.99
N VAL A 16 -31.70 12.09 -9.27
CA VAL A 16 -30.38 11.71 -9.80
C VAL A 16 -29.63 12.99 -10.17
N ASP A 17 -28.56 13.28 -9.45
CA ASP A 17 -27.68 14.42 -9.72
C ASP A 17 -26.49 13.96 -10.58
N VAL A 18 -26.29 14.63 -11.71
CA VAL A 18 -25.20 14.39 -12.65
C VAL A 18 -24.22 15.55 -12.56
N HIS A 19 -23.00 15.27 -12.10
CA HIS A 19 -21.91 16.23 -11.99
C HIS A 19 -20.87 15.97 -13.07
N TYR A 20 -20.73 16.85 -14.04
CA TYR A 20 -19.76 16.67 -15.11
C TYR A 20 -18.34 17.04 -14.67
N SER A 21 -17.36 16.33 -15.21
CA SER A 21 -15.93 16.64 -15.01
C SER A 21 -15.59 18.07 -15.46
N PRO A 22 -14.48 18.67 -14.97
CA PRO A 22 -14.03 19.98 -15.43
C PRO A 22 -13.85 20.06 -16.95
N LEU A 23 -13.39 18.96 -17.58
CA LEU A 23 -13.23 18.86 -19.02
C LEU A 23 -14.58 18.99 -19.75
N LEU A 24 -15.61 18.24 -19.34
CA LEU A 24 -16.93 18.35 -19.95
C LEU A 24 -17.60 19.68 -19.61
N THR A 25 -17.36 20.22 -18.42
CA THR A 25 -17.87 21.55 -18.03
C THR A 25 -17.27 22.65 -18.91
N ALA A 26 -15.98 22.55 -19.26
CA ALA A 26 -15.34 23.44 -20.22
C ALA A 26 -15.93 23.33 -21.64
N LEU A 27 -16.50 22.17 -21.99
CA LEU A 27 -17.29 21.94 -23.20
C LEU A 27 -18.77 22.34 -23.04
N GLN A 28 -19.09 23.19 -22.05
CA GLN A 28 -20.42 23.72 -21.77
C GLN A 28 -21.47 22.71 -21.28
N PHE A 29 -21.05 21.52 -20.83
CA PHE A 29 -21.95 20.64 -20.09
C PHE A 29 -22.25 21.26 -18.72
N GLN A 30 -23.51 21.27 -18.33
CA GLN A 30 -23.94 21.75 -17.02
C GLN A 30 -24.43 20.59 -16.16
N SER A 31 -23.94 20.54 -14.92
CA SER A 31 -24.46 19.60 -13.93
C SER A 31 -25.97 19.76 -13.80
N ARG A 32 -26.69 18.65 -13.70
CA ARG A 32 -28.16 18.64 -13.71
C ARG A 32 -28.69 17.68 -12.66
N SER A 33 -29.85 18.02 -12.12
CA SER A 33 -30.60 17.15 -11.22
C SER A 33 -31.87 16.67 -11.94
N ILE A 34 -32.08 15.36 -11.94
CA ILE A 34 -33.21 14.69 -12.59
C ILE A 34 -34.16 14.22 -11.51
N SER A 35 -35.41 14.66 -11.53
CA SER A 35 -36.42 14.26 -10.54
C SER A 35 -36.76 12.78 -10.69
N LEU A 36 -36.65 11.99 -9.61
CA LEU A 36 -37.06 10.59 -9.63
C LEU A 36 -38.58 10.41 -9.70
N ALA A 37 -39.37 11.44 -9.38
CA ALA A 37 -40.82 11.39 -9.52
C ALA A 37 -41.29 11.16 -10.97
N GLU A 38 -40.43 11.49 -11.95
CA GLU A 38 -40.71 11.35 -13.38
C GLU A 38 -40.03 10.10 -13.97
N VAL A 39 -39.23 9.38 -13.19
CA VAL A 39 -38.50 8.18 -13.61
C VAL A 39 -39.35 6.95 -13.29
N THR A 40 -39.55 6.07 -14.28
CA THR A 40 -40.38 4.86 -14.12
C THR A 40 -39.56 3.57 -14.08
N GLY A 41 -38.24 3.65 -14.27
CA GLY A 41 -37.33 2.51 -14.27
C GLY A 41 -36.05 2.79 -15.05
N THR A 42 -35.26 1.76 -15.29
CA THR A 42 -34.01 1.85 -16.08
C THR A 42 -33.96 0.79 -17.17
N GLU A 43 -33.35 1.13 -18.31
CA GLU A 43 -32.97 0.18 -19.35
C GLU A 43 -31.46 0.26 -19.57
N VAL A 44 -30.76 -0.89 -19.52
CA VAL A 44 -29.29 -0.92 -19.59
C VAL A 44 -28.77 -1.59 -20.86
N VAL A 45 -27.87 -0.90 -21.53
CA VAL A 45 -26.95 -1.46 -22.51
C VAL A 45 -25.58 -1.49 -21.85
N ALA A 46 -25.18 -2.65 -21.32
CA ALA A 46 -23.97 -2.77 -20.52
C ALA A 46 -22.70 -2.43 -21.32
N PRO A 47 -21.75 -1.64 -20.77
CA PRO A 47 -20.45 -1.44 -21.38
C PRO A 47 -19.66 -2.76 -21.38
N THR A 48 -18.83 -2.95 -22.40
CA THR A 48 -17.91 -4.07 -22.52
C THR A 48 -16.47 -3.61 -22.25
N SER A 49 -15.49 -4.49 -22.41
CA SER A 49 -14.06 -4.11 -22.30
C SER A 49 -13.62 -3.13 -23.41
N VAL A 50 -14.36 -3.04 -24.51
CA VAL A 50 -13.98 -2.25 -25.70
C VAL A 50 -15.02 -1.22 -26.12
N LEU A 51 -16.29 -1.43 -25.79
CA LEU A 51 -17.39 -0.52 -26.13
C LEU A 51 -17.97 0.09 -24.86
N GLY A 52 -18.29 1.38 -24.94
CA GLY A 52 -19.07 2.06 -23.90
C GLY A 52 -20.49 1.52 -23.82
N GLY A 53 -21.17 1.87 -22.75
CA GLY A 53 -22.53 1.44 -22.44
C GLY A 53 -23.41 2.64 -22.10
N ARG A 54 -24.68 2.36 -21.84
CA ARG A 54 -25.69 3.36 -21.56
C ARG A 54 -26.73 2.82 -20.59
N VAL A 55 -27.13 3.65 -19.63
CA VAL A 55 -28.34 3.46 -18.83
C VAL A 55 -29.32 4.53 -19.24
N THR A 56 -30.50 4.13 -19.70
CA THR A 56 -31.61 5.04 -20.02
C THR A 56 -32.55 5.09 -18.81
N LEU A 57 -32.79 6.30 -18.30
CA LEU A 57 -33.83 6.56 -17.29
C LEU A 57 -35.18 6.62 -18.00
N LEU A 58 -36.00 5.58 -17.83
CA LEU A 58 -37.33 5.48 -18.41
C LEU A 58 -38.26 6.52 -17.76
N GLY A 59 -39.26 7.00 -18.49
CA GLY A 59 -40.16 8.07 -18.06
C GLY A 59 -39.69 9.46 -18.50
N VAL A 60 -38.41 9.78 -18.29
CA VAL A 60 -37.78 11.04 -18.75
C VAL A 60 -37.00 10.90 -20.06
N GLY A 61 -36.62 9.68 -20.46
CA GLY A 61 -35.89 9.42 -21.70
C GLY A 61 -34.46 9.97 -21.69
N ILE A 62 -33.84 10.05 -20.51
CA ILE A 62 -32.49 10.59 -20.34
C ILE A 62 -31.48 9.46 -20.35
N ASP A 63 -30.47 9.59 -21.21
CA ASP A 63 -29.36 8.66 -21.28
C ASP A 63 -28.18 9.11 -20.41
N VAL A 64 -27.64 8.16 -19.65
CA VAL A 64 -26.38 8.27 -18.91
C VAL A 64 -25.40 7.27 -19.50
N THR A 65 -24.25 7.77 -19.98
CA THR A 65 -23.25 6.95 -20.68
C THR A 65 -22.15 6.48 -19.74
N PHE A 66 -21.61 5.30 -20.01
CA PHE A 66 -20.52 4.68 -19.26
C PHE A 66 -19.39 4.29 -20.22
N SER A 67 -18.14 4.54 -19.81
CA SER A 67 -16.95 4.17 -20.57
C SER A 67 -16.77 2.66 -20.65
N PRO A 68 -15.97 2.13 -21.62
CA PRO A 68 -15.53 0.74 -21.59
C PRO A 68 -14.96 0.36 -20.22
N GLY A 69 -15.30 -0.85 -19.74
CA GLY A 69 -14.87 -1.36 -18.43
C GLY A 69 -15.71 -0.89 -17.22
N GLN A 70 -16.68 0.02 -17.40
CA GLN A 70 -17.53 0.52 -16.30
C GLN A 70 -18.84 -0.29 -16.11
N ALA A 71 -18.82 -1.60 -16.32
CA ALA A 71 -20.02 -2.43 -16.24
C ALA A 71 -20.60 -2.48 -14.82
N SER A 72 -19.73 -2.54 -13.81
CA SER A 72 -20.13 -2.49 -12.40
C SER A 72 -20.75 -1.14 -12.04
N ASN A 73 -20.23 -0.02 -12.55
CA ASN A 73 -20.81 1.30 -12.29
C ASN A 73 -22.20 1.45 -12.92
N ALA A 74 -22.40 0.93 -14.13
CA ALA A 74 -23.72 0.94 -14.77
C ALA A 74 -24.74 0.12 -13.98
N GLN A 75 -24.34 -1.07 -13.50
CA GLN A 75 -25.18 -1.92 -12.63
C GLN A 75 -25.48 -1.24 -11.28
N GLU A 76 -24.47 -0.65 -10.65
CA GLU A 76 -24.62 0.10 -9.40
C GLU A 76 -25.61 1.26 -9.56
N PHE A 77 -25.56 1.95 -10.70
CA PHE A 77 -26.48 3.04 -11.00
C PHE A 77 -27.92 2.56 -11.19
N CYS A 78 -28.13 1.47 -11.94
CA CYS A 78 -29.45 0.85 -12.07
C CYS A 78 -30.01 0.44 -10.70
N ALA A 79 -29.22 -0.26 -9.89
CA ALA A 79 -29.63 -0.71 -8.55
C ALA A 79 -29.96 0.47 -7.63
N ALA A 80 -29.17 1.55 -7.66
CA ALA A 80 -29.43 2.75 -6.85
C ALA A 80 -30.72 3.45 -7.27
N VAL A 81 -31.01 3.55 -8.57
CA VAL A 81 -32.26 4.13 -9.08
C VAL A 81 -33.46 3.25 -8.71
N GLU A 82 -33.35 1.93 -8.87
CA GLU A 82 -34.42 1.00 -8.48
C GLU A 82 -34.72 1.05 -6.98
N ALA A 83 -33.69 1.06 -6.13
CA ALA A 83 -33.85 1.20 -4.68
C ALA A 83 -34.50 2.53 -4.30
N ALA A 84 -34.16 3.61 -4.99
CA ALA A 84 -34.77 4.92 -4.77
C ALA A 84 -36.26 4.93 -5.15
N LEU A 85 -36.62 4.27 -6.26
CA LEU A 85 -38.01 4.15 -6.72
C LEU A 85 -38.86 3.25 -5.83
N SER A 86 -38.28 2.21 -5.22
CA SER A 86 -38.98 1.31 -4.29
C SER A 86 -39.11 1.88 -2.87
N GLY A 87 -38.48 3.02 -2.59
CA GLY A 87 -38.44 3.61 -1.25
C GLY A 87 -37.57 2.83 -0.27
N GLU A 88 -36.74 1.91 -0.78
CA GLU A 88 -35.71 1.26 0.01
C GLU A 88 -34.59 2.25 0.35
N THR A 89 -33.84 1.97 1.42
CA THR A 89 -32.61 2.72 1.69
C THR A 89 -31.68 2.55 0.51
N ILE A 90 -31.50 3.60 -0.28
CA ILE A 90 -30.53 3.64 -1.37
C ILE A 90 -29.17 3.34 -0.75
N PRO A 91 -28.49 2.25 -1.12
CA PRO A 91 -27.09 2.09 -0.77
C PRO A 91 -26.41 3.33 -1.30
N SER A 92 -25.92 4.20 -0.40
CA SER A 92 -25.25 5.43 -0.78
C SER A 92 -24.20 5.06 -1.81
N SER A 93 -24.36 5.50 -3.06
CA SER A 93 -23.53 5.04 -4.17
C SER A 93 -22.05 4.97 -3.77
N GLY A 94 -21.49 3.77 -3.77
CA GLY A 94 -20.14 3.50 -3.32
C GLY A 94 -19.97 3.06 -1.86
N SER A 95 -21.02 2.79 -1.10
CA SER A 95 -20.83 2.18 0.21
C SER A 95 -20.33 0.74 0.07
N VAL A 96 -19.52 0.34 1.04
CA VAL A 96 -19.09 -1.03 1.28
C VAL A 96 -19.52 -1.35 2.71
N PRO A 97 -20.71 -1.93 2.92
CA PRO A 97 -21.27 -2.14 4.25
C PRO A 97 -20.30 -2.86 5.20
N GLY A 98 -20.13 -2.33 6.41
CA GLY A 98 -19.22 -2.82 7.44
C GLY A 98 -17.76 -2.38 7.28
N LEU A 99 -17.38 -1.75 6.17
CA LEU A 99 -16.00 -1.36 5.90
C LEU A 99 -15.63 -0.06 6.61
N ASN A 100 -15.38 -0.19 7.92
CA ASN A 100 -15.04 0.90 8.82
C ASN A 100 -13.55 0.89 9.16
N PHE A 101 -12.87 2.02 8.97
CA PHE A 101 -11.43 2.17 9.24
C PHE A 101 -11.02 3.65 9.29
N ILE A 102 -9.77 3.91 9.67
CA ILE A 102 -9.12 5.22 9.58
C ILE A 102 -8.01 5.17 8.53
N ALA A 103 -8.11 5.97 7.49
CA ALA A 103 -6.97 6.20 6.60
C ALA A 103 -6.02 7.21 7.24
N PHE A 104 -4.71 6.99 7.10
CA PHE A 104 -3.68 7.71 7.84
C PHE A 104 -2.44 7.94 6.96
N ASP A 105 -1.79 9.08 7.15
CA ASP A 105 -0.55 9.46 6.49
C ASP A 105 0.19 10.54 7.33
N VAL A 106 1.52 10.64 7.17
CA VAL A 106 2.36 11.64 7.84
C VAL A 106 3.38 12.25 6.89
N GLU A 107 3.68 13.54 7.10
CA GLU A 107 4.85 14.20 6.53
C GLU A 107 5.96 14.31 7.57
N THR A 108 7.22 14.29 7.12
CA THR A 108 8.41 14.34 7.99
C THR A 108 9.31 15.49 7.58
N ALA A 109 9.85 16.22 8.57
CA ALA A 109 10.65 17.42 8.35
C ALA A 109 12.05 17.12 7.80
N ASN A 110 12.63 15.97 8.12
CA ASN A 110 14.00 15.59 7.76
C ASN A 110 14.14 14.08 7.54
N ALA A 111 15.36 13.63 7.25
CA ALA A 111 15.67 12.22 6.97
C ALA A 111 15.33 11.25 8.13
N ASP A 112 15.22 11.73 9.37
CA ASP A 112 14.72 10.90 10.47
C ASP A 112 13.19 10.83 10.43
N TRP A 113 12.63 9.64 10.21
CA TRP A 113 11.17 9.46 10.16
C TRP A 113 10.44 9.87 11.44
N GLY A 114 11.13 10.03 12.57
CA GLY A 114 10.54 10.56 13.80
C GLY A 114 10.21 12.05 13.73
N SER A 115 10.68 12.78 12.71
CA SER A 115 10.52 14.24 12.54
C SER A 115 9.14 14.66 12.02
N ILE A 116 8.06 13.99 12.47
CA ILE A 116 6.70 14.23 11.99
C ILE A 116 6.34 15.72 12.11
N CYS A 117 5.95 16.33 10.98
CA CYS A 117 5.58 17.74 10.89
C CYS A 117 4.12 17.97 10.44
N GLN A 118 3.48 16.94 9.87
CA GLN A 118 2.04 16.93 9.58
C GLN A 118 1.46 15.54 9.84
N ILE A 119 0.24 15.49 10.36
CA ILE A 119 -0.58 14.28 10.50
C ILE A 119 -1.88 14.49 9.73
N GLY A 120 -2.22 13.53 8.87
CA GLY A 120 -3.50 13.44 8.19
C GLY A 120 -4.23 12.16 8.57
N ALA A 121 -5.52 12.28 8.90
CA ALA A 121 -6.36 11.11 9.11
C ALA A 121 -7.79 11.33 8.59
N VAL A 122 -8.38 10.30 8.00
CA VAL A 122 -9.73 10.32 7.45
C VAL A 122 -10.50 9.10 7.92
N ARG A 123 -11.65 9.30 8.56
CA ARG A 123 -12.54 8.24 9.00
C ARG A 123 -13.41 7.78 7.85
N PHE A 124 -13.45 6.47 7.63
CA PHE A 124 -14.38 5.83 6.72
C PHE A 124 -15.41 5.02 7.50
N GLN A 125 -16.70 5.23 7.17
CA GLN A 125 -17.81 4.40 7.63
C GLN A 125 -18.53 3.81 6.42
N ASP A 126 -18.74 2.51 6.42
CA ASP A 126 -19.29 1.76 5.28
C ASP A 126 -18.60 2.13 3.96
N GLY A 127 -17.27 2.28 3.98
CA GLY A 127 -16.49 2.68 2.81
C GLY A 127 -16.69 4.12 2.32
N LEU A 128 -17.38 4.97 3.09
CA LEU A 128 -17.54 6.40 2.79
C LEU A 128 -16.74 7.27 3.77
N PRO A 129 -16.04 8.32 3.30
CA PRO A 129 -15.38 9.25 4.21
C PRO A 129 -16.44 10.05 4.99
N THR A 130 -16.36 10.05 6.33
CA THR A 130 -17.33 10.71 7.21
C THR A 130 -16.74 11.84 8.03
N ASP A 131 -15.44 11.83 8.28
CA ASP A 131 -14.74 12.81 9.10
C ASP A 131 -13.26 12.85 8.73
N SER A 132 -12.58 13.98 8.96
CA SER A 132 -11.16 14.13 8.63
C SER A 132 -10.48 15.17 9.51
N VAL A 133 -9.20 14.93 9.81
CA VAL A 133 -8.34 15.86 10.52
C VAL A 133 -7.05 16.10 9.73
N SER A 134 -6.59 17.35 9.78
CA SER A 134 -5.30 17.78 9.23
C SER A 134 -4.61 18.63 10.28
N TRP A 135 -3.46 18.17 10.75
CA TRP A 135 -2.76 18.81 11.84
C TRP A 135 -1.30 19.04 11.50
N PHE A 136 -0.86 20.28 11.58
CA PHE A 136 0.55 20.57 11.75
C PHE A 136 1.01 20.13 13.14
N VAL A 137 2.27 19.72 13.18
CA VAL A 137 2.95 19.17 14.35
C VAL A 137 4.29 19.86 14.50
N SER A 138 4.59 20.38 15.69
CA SER A 138 5.96 20.74 16.01
C SER A 138 6.77 19.45 16.20
N PRO A 139 7.82 19.18 15.39
CA PRO A 139 8.53 17.92 15.45
C PRO A 139 9.16 17.66 16.82
N PRO A 140 9.43 16.38 17.18
CA PRO A 140 10.03 16.04 18.47
C PRO A 140 11.35 16.75 18.77
N PRO A 141 11.69 16.94 20.06
CA PRO A 141 12.97 17.52 20.44
C PRO A 141 14.18 16.81 19.83
N GLY A 142 15.12 17.57 19.28
CA GLY A 142 16.28 17.07 18.54
C GLY A 142 16.02 16.74 17.07
N LEU A 143 14.77 16.79 16.60
CA LEU A 143 14.36 16.50 15.22
C LEU A 143 13.66 17.69 14.55
N GLU A 144 13.81 18.91 15.08
CA GLU A 144 13.04 20.11 14.69
C GLU A 144 13.49 20.75 13.37
N HIS A 145 14.65 20.37 12.84
CA HIS A 145 15.19 20.93 11.61
C HIS A 145 14.44 20.41 10.38
N PHE A 146 14.36 21.24 9.35
CA PHE A 146 13.73 20.90 8.08
C PHE A 146 14.78 20.76 6.99
N ASP A 147 14.87 19.58 6.40
CA ASP A 147 15.77 19.31 5.29
C ASP A 147 15.17 19.84 3.98
N PRO A 148 15.96 20.50 3.11
CA PRO A 148 15.45 21.06 1.85
C PRO A 148 14.76 20.03 0.95
N ASP A 149 15.23 18.78 0.94
CA ASP A 149 14.66 17.71 0.13
C ASP A 149 13.26 17.30 0.62
N ASN A 150 13.04 17.24 1.94
CA ASN A 150 11.72 17.01 2.52
C ASN A 150 10.78 18.18 2.24
N VAL A 151 11.24 19.41 2.47
CA VAL A 151 10.49 20.64 2.16
C VAL A 151 10.10 20.68 0.68
N ALA A 152 10.97 20.25 -0.23
CA ALA A 152 10.69 20.24 -1.66
C ALA A 152 9.56 19.26 -2.05
N ILE A 153 9.30 18.23 -1.23
CA ILE A 153 8.25 17.24 -1.47
C ILE A 153 6.88 17.81 -1.08
N HIS A 154 6.71 18.24 0.17
CA HIS A 154 5.40 18.63 0.74
C HIS A 154 5.21 20.15 0.90
N GLY A 155 6.28 20.94 0.75
CA GLY A 155 6.24 22.41 0.82
C GLY A 155 6.12 22.99 2.24
N LEU A 156 6.23 22.17 3.29
CA LEU A 156 6.13 22.63 4.68
C LEU A 156 7.50 23.03 5.20
N THR A 157 7.54 24.17 5.86
CA THR A 157 8.74 24.77 6.43
C THR A 157 8.62 24.83 7.95
N GLN A 158 9.73 25.15 8.62
CA GLN A 158 9.75 25.38 10.06
C GLN A 158 8.75 26.48 10.50
N THR A 159 8.54 27.51 9.68
CA THR A 159 7.60 28.60 9.96
C THR A 159 6.15 28.12 9.96
N ASP A 160 5.80 27.14 9.14
CA ASP A 160 4.43 26.62 9.05
C ASP A 160 4.01 25.87 10.34
N VAL A 161 4.99 25.32 11.07
CA VAL A 161 4.77 24.51 12.28
C VAL A 161 5.16 25.20 13.58
N GLU A 162 5.59 26.47 13.54
CA GLU A 162 6.16 27.18 14.70
C GLU A 162 5.17 27.30 15.87
N SER A 163 3.89 27.54 15.57
CA SER A 163 2.80 27.61 16.56
C SER A 163 2.01 26.30 16.68
N ALA A 164 2.46 25.22 16.02
CA ALA A 164 1.75 23.96 16.04
C ALA A 164 1.92 23.24 17.39
N PRO A 165 0.90 22.51 17.88
CA PRO A 165 1.05 21.65 19.02
C PRO A 165 2.18 20.63 18.85
N ALA A 166 2.84 20.29 19.97
CA ALA A 166 3.89 19.29 19.99
C ALA A 166 3.35 17.88 19.70
N PHE A 167 4.21 17.02 19.17
CA PHE A 167 3.87 15.63 18.82
C PHE A 167 3.09 14.86 19.91
N PRO A 168 3.44 14.89 21.23
CA PRO A 168 2.70 14.15 22.25
C PRO A 168 1.22 14.53 22.37
N GLN A 169 0.91 15.82 22.18
CA GLN A 169 -0.46 16.30 22.18
C GLN A 169 -1.19 15.76 20.94
N ARG A 170 -0.59 15.89 19.75
CA ARG A 170 -1.17 15.40 18.49
C ARG A 170 -1.35 13.89 18.46
N LEU A 171 -0.47 13.14 19.11
CA LEU A 171 -0.62 11.70 19.26
C LEU A 171 -1.81 11.32 20.14
N THR A 172 -2.09 12.11 21.18
CA THR A 172 -3.27 11.92 22.04
C THR A 172 -4.54 12.20 21.24
N GLU A 173 -4.59 13.34 20.53
CA GLU A 173 -5.71 13.70 19.65
C GLU A 173 -5.94 12.67 18.54
N LEU A 174 -4.86 12.14 17.94
CA LEU A 174 -4.93 11.06 16.96
C LEU A 174 -5.50 9.77 17.58
N THR A 175 -5.07 9.41 18.79
CA THR A 175 -5.56 8.21 19.48
C THR A 175 -7.06 8.32 19.75
N ASP A 176 -7.53 9.48 20.20
CA ASP A 176 -8.95 9.75 20.42
C ASP A 176 -9.75 9.71 19.10
N PHE A 177 -9.19 10.26 18.02
CA PHE A 177 -9.79 10.19 16.70
C PHE A 177 -9.86 8.74 16.19
N VAL A 178 -8.82 7.94 16.36
CA VAL A 178 -8.81 6.55 15.87
C VAL A 178 -9.80 5.68 16.64
N GLY A 179 -9.84 5.80 17.97
CA GLY A 179 -10.64 4.93 18.83
C GLY A 179 -10.27 3.46 18.62
N GLU A 180 -11.28 2.60 18.44
CA GLU A 180 -11.11 1.15 18.28
C GLU A 180 -11.02 0.70 16.81
N LEU A 181 -11.04 1.63 15.85
CA LEU A 181 -11.04 1.28 14.43
C LEU A 181 -9.65 0.87 13.95
N PRO A 182 -9.55 -0.09 13.01
CA PRO A 182 -8.29 -0.38 12.36
C PRO A 182 -7.87 0.81 11.48
N MET A 183 -6.56 1.01 11.36
CA MET A 183 -5.99 2.05 10.50
C MET A 183 -5.52 1.49 9.16
N VAL A 184 -5.29 2.35 8.18
CA VAL A 184 -4.70 1.99 6.89
C VAL A 184 -3.86 3.14 6.34
N ALA A 185 -2.69 2.81 5.81
CA ALA A 185 -1.79 3.77 5.17
C ALA A 185 -1.20 3.20 3.87
N HIS A 186 -0.75 4.07 2.97
CA HIS A 186 -0.16 3.66 1.70
C HIS A 186 1.36 3.60 1.85
N ASN A 187 1.90 2.39 2.04
CA ASN A 187 3.24 2.14 2.59
C ASN A 187 3.32 2.22 4.13
N ALA A 188 2.29 1.71 4.81
CA ALA A 188 2.12 1.78 6.27
C ALA A 188 3.35 1.48 7.14
N GLN A 189 4.32 0.68 6.68
CA GLN A 189 5.55 0.47 7.45
C GLN A 189 6.27 1.79 7.77
N PHE A 190 6.27 2.73 6.83
CA PHE A 190 6.82 4.07 7.02
C PHE A 190 6.06 4.82 8.12
N ASP A 191 4.76 5.01 7.95
CA ASP A 191 3.91 5.83 8.83
C ASP A 191 3.92 5.36 10.29
N PHE A 192 3.78 4.05 10.50
CA PHE A 192 3.76 3.50 11.86
C PHE A 192 5.16 3.46 12.49
N THR A 193 6.22 3.41 11.68
CA THR A 193 7.60 3.59 12.18
C THR A 193 7.85 5.04 12.55
N ALA A 194 7.35 6.00 11.76
CA ALA A 194 7.42 7.42 12.07
C ALA A 194 6.75 7.71 13.42
N LEU A 195 5.53 7.23 13.64
CA LEU A 195 4.84 7.34 14.94
C LEU A 195 5.66 6.75 16.08
N SER A 196 6.19 5.52 15.91
CA SER A 196 7.01 4.87 16.93
C SER A 196 8.28 5.66 17.26
N ARG A 197 8.97 6.19 16.26
CA ARG A 197 10.21 6.96 16.44
C ARG A 197 9.95 8.32 17.07
N ALA A 198 8.91 9.01 16.64
CA ALA A 198 8.49 10.27 17.22
C ALA A 198 8.11 10.11 18.71
N SER A 199 7.38 9.05 19.06
CA SER A 199 7.09 8.71 20.46
C SER A 199 8.37 8.48 21.27
N MET A 200 9.33 7.72 20.72
CA MET A 200 10.62 7.48 21.38
C MET A 200 11.43 8.78 21.57
N ALA A 201 11.47 9.65 20.57
CA ALA A 201 12.17 10.94 20.64
C ALA A 201 11.56 11.86 21.71
N CYS A 202 10.24 11.80 21.90
CA CYS A 202 9.54 12.50 22.98
C CYS A 202 9.60 11.78 24.35
N GLY A 203 10.19 10.58 24.44
CA GLY A 203 10.22 9.78 25.66
C GLY A 203 8.84 9.28 26.12
N ILE A 204 7.89 9.12 25.19
CA ILE A 204 6.54 8.64 25.47
C ILE A 204 6.31 7.25 24.87
N THR A 205 5.36 6.51 25.44
CA THR A 205 4.96 5.21 24.92
C THR A 205 3.96 5.38 23.77
N PRO A 206 4.20 4.81 22.57
CA PRO A 206 3.23 4.87 21.49
C PRO A 206 1.96 4.06 21.84
N PRO A 207 0.78 4.49 21.35
CA PRO A 207 -0.46 3.74 21.48
C PRO A 207 -0.41 2.42 20.71
N ARG A 208 -1.37 1.53 20.99
CA ARG A 208 -1.54 0.29 20.24
C ARG A 208 -2.45 0.53 19.05
N PHE A 209 -1.95 0.34 17.84
CA PHE A 209 -2.76 0.42 16.62
C PHE A 209 -2.66 -0.86 15.79
N VAL A 210 -3.80 -1.29 15.25
CA VAL A 210 -3.88 -2.37 14.26
C VAL A 210 -4.02 -1.72 12.90
N PHE A 211 -3.21 -2.11 11.92
CA PHE A 211 -3.19 -1.43 10.63
C PHE A 211 -3.04 -2.32 9.40
N GLY A 212 -3.59 -1.86 8.28
CA GLY A 212 -3.44 -2.44 6.94
C GLY A 212 -2.54 -1.58 6.04
N CYS A 213 -2.22 -2.10 4.84
CA CYS A 213 -1.34 -1.41 3.89
C CYS A 213 -1.86 -1.52 2.45
N THR A 214 -2.33 -0.40 1.89
CA THR A 214 -2.88 -0.40 0.52
C THR A 214 -1.83 -0.64 -0.56
N LEU A 215 -0.57 -0.28 -0.33
CA LEU A 215 0.54 -0.62 -1.24
C LEU A 215 0.67 -2.14 -1.43
N LEU A 216 0.59 -2.91 -0.34
CA LEU A 216 0.66 -4.37 -0.42
C LEU A 216 -0.60 -4.96 -1.08
N MET A 217 -1.77 -4.38 -0.78
CA MET A 217 -3.03 -4.79 -1.42
C MET A 217 -3.02 -4.53 -2.93
N ALA A 218 -2.54 -3.38 -3.37
CA ALA A 218 -2.43 -3.01 -4.78
C ALA A 218 -1.47 -3.95 -5.53
N ARG A 219 -0.29 -4.23 -4.95
CA ARG A 219 0.66 -5.21 -5.49
C ARG A 219 0.03 -6.59 -5.66
N ALA A 220 -0.74 -7.04 -4.68
CA ALA A 220 -1.40 -8.33 -4.75
C ALA A 220 -2.60 -8.37 -5.70
N ALA A 221 -3.25 -7.24 -5.94
CA ALA A 221 -4.38 -7.13 -6.86
C ALA A 221 -3.97 -7.19 -8.34
N GLN A 222 -2.67 -7.14 -8.65
CA GLN A 222 -2.12 -7.24 -10.01
C GLN A 222 -2.84 -6.31 -11.00
N LEU A 223 -2.95 -5.04 -10.63
CA LEU A 223 -3.76 -4.04 -11.35
C LEU A 223 -3.25 -3.71 -12.76
N GLY A 224 -2.02 -4.12 -13.10
CA GLY A 224 -1.43 -3.88 -14.42
C GLY A 224 -0.94 -2.44 -14.64
N PHE A 225 -0.73 -1.67 -13.56
CA PHE A 225 -0.17 -0.32 -13.63
C PHE A 225 1.36 -0.35 -13.62
N ASP A 226 1.99 0.71 -14.13
CA ASP A 226 3.45 0.84 -14.24
C ASP A 226 4.17 0.70 -12.90
N ASN A 227 3.54 1.16 -11.84
CA ASN A 227 4.03 1.03 -10.48
C ASN A 227 2.86 1.06 -9.48
N ASN A 228 3.17 0.86 -8.20
CA ASN A 228 2.18 0.82 -7.12
C ASN A 228 2.25 2.04 -6.20
N ARG A 229 2.81 3.17 -6.64
CA ARG A 229 2.84 4.43 -5.87
C ARG A 229 1.42 4.99 -5.75
N LEU A 230 1.19 5.77 -4.69
CA LEU A 230 -0.13 6.31 -4.37
C LEU A 230 -0.80 7.03 -5.56
N PRO A 231 -0.14 7.97 -6.28
CA PRO A 231 -0.80 8.67 -7.39
C PRO A 231 -1.18 7.75 -8.55
N THR A 232 -0.32 6.78 -8.87
CA THR A 232 -0.54 5.82 -9.96
C THR A 232 -1.71 4.90 -9.63
N VAL A 233 -1.76 4.36 -8.41
CA VAL A 233 -2.85 3.47 -7.99
C VAL A 233 -4.16 4.25 -7.84
N ALA A 234 -4.13 5.45 -7.25
CA ALA A 234 -5.30 6.30 -7.11
C ALA A 234 -5.90 6.63 -8.47
N SER A 235 -5.10 7.16 -9.40
CA SER A 235 -5.53 7.47 -10.76
C SER A 235 -6.09 6.24 -11.49
N GLY A 236 -5.37 5.11 -11.45
CA GLY A 236 -5.79 3.88 -12.12
C GLY A 236 -7.08 3.26 -11.56
N LEU A 237 -7.42 3.54 -10.30
CA LEU A 237 -8.66 3.10 -9.66
C LEU A 237 -9.77 4.17 -9.68
N GLY A 238 -9.54 5.33 -10.30
CA GLY A 238 -10.50 6.45 -10.32
C GLY A 238 -10.71 7.10 -8.96
N VAL A 239 -9.72 7.01 -8.07
CA VAL A 239 -9.70 7.68 -6.77
C VAL A 239 -9.08 9.05 -6.94
N GLU A 240 -9.75 10.08 -6.42
CA GLU A 240 -9.28 11.45 -6.48
C GLU A 240 -8.07 11.66 -5.54
N LEU A 241 -7.04 12.33 -6.05
CA LEU A 241 -5.91 12.83 -5.29
C LEU A 241 -5.74 14.31 -5.63
N THR A 242 -6.23 15.18 -4.75
CA THR A 242 -6.34 16.63 -5.02
C THR A 242 -5.02 17.36 -4.86
N LYS A 243 -4.30 17.10 -3.78
CA LYS A 243 -3.02 17.73 -3.43
C LYS A 243 -2.07 16.65 -2.93
N HIS A 244 -1.24 16.13 -3.82
CA HIS A 244 -0.21 15.15 -3.45
C HIS A 244 0.82 15.79 -2.51
N HIS A 245 1.31 15.03 -1.50
CA HIS A 245 2.18 15.52 -0.43
C HIS A 245 1.50 16.49 0.54
N ASP A 246 0.21 16.23 0.76
CA ASP A 246 -0.56 16.74 1.88
C ASP A 246 -1.11 15.54 2.63
N ALA A 247 -0.73 15.39 3.90
CA ALA A 247 -1.02 14.18 4.66
C ALA A 247 -2.52 13.81 4.66
N THR A 248 -3.43 14.80 4.72
CA THR A 248 -4.87 14.50 4.75
C THR A 248 -5.39 14.09 3.37
N ALA A 249 -4.89 14.71 2.29
CA ALA A 249 -5.25 14.33 0.94
C ALA A 249 -4.69 12.94 0.56
N ASP A 250 -3.44 12.64 0.94
CA ASP A 250 -2.82 11.34 0.69
C ASP A 250 -3.50 10.24 1.54
N ALA A 251 -3.89 10.54 2.79
CA ALA A 251 -4.73 9.65 3.59
C ALA A 251 -6.10 9.41 2.94
N ALA A 252 -6.78 10.44 2.43
CA ALA A 252 -8.06 10.29 1.73
C ALA A 252 -7.93 9.38 0.49
N ALA A 253 -6.89 9.58 -0.32
CA ALA A 253 -6.61 8.74 -1.48
C ALA A 253 -6.28 7.30 -1.08
N CYS A 254 -5.50 7.09 -0.01
CA CYS A 254 -5.24 5.76 0.55
C CYS A 254 -6.54 5.04 0.94
N GLY A 255 -7.44 5.73 1.66
CA GLY A 255 -8.75 5.17 2.02
C GLY A 255 -9.61 4.86 0.80
N GLY A 256 -9.63 5.76 -0.18
CA GLY A 256 -10.32 5.56 -1.46
C GLY A 256 -9.80 4.32 -2.22
N ILE A 257 -8.50 4.05 -2.20
CA ILE A 257 -7.91 2.84 -2.80
C ILE A 257 -8.41 1.58 -2.07
N ALA A 258 -8.44 1.58 -0.74
CA ALA A 258 -8.96 0.44 0.03
C ALA A 258 -10.43 0.15 -0.35
N VAL A 259 -11.25 1.18 -0.46
CA VAL A 259 -12.66 1.08 -0.85
C VAL A 259 -12.81 0.59 -2.30
N ALA A 260 -12.04 1.15 -3.24
CA ALA A 260 -12.07 0.74 -4.64
C ALA A 260 -11.69 -0.74 -4.81
N LEU A 261 -10.67 -1.19 -4.07
CA LEU A 261 -10.27 -2.59 -4.01
C LEU A 261 -11.36 -3.48 -3.39
N ALA A 262 -12.03 -3.03 -2.34
CA ALA A 262 -13.14 -3.78 -1.75
C ALA A 262 -14.31 -3.93 -2.74
N ARG A 263 -14.70 -2.84 -3.41
CA ARG A 263 -15.77 -2.85 -4.43
C ARG A 263 -15.44 -3.73 -5.62
N ARG A 264 -14.20 -3.67 -6.10
CA ARG A 264 -13.73 -4.52 -7.21
C ARG A 264 -13.88 -6.02 -6.91
N ASP A 265 -13.70 -6.41 -5.65
CA ASP A 265 -13.84 -7.79 -5.19
C ASP A 265 -15.30 -8.15 -4.83
N GLY A 266 -16.23 -7.18 -4.85
CA GLY A 266 -17.60 -7.37 -4.32
C GLY A 266 -17.62 -7.63 -2.81
N PHE A 267 -16.61 -7.17 -2.08
CA PHE A 267 -16.46 -7.44 -0.65
C PHE A 267 -17.47 -6.65 0.19
N THR A 268 -17.95 -7.23 1.28
CA THR A 268 -18.65 -6.56 2.38
C THR A 268 -18.12 -7.08 3.72
N GLY A 269 -18.22 -6.28 4.77
CA GLY A 269 -17.72 -6.61 6.11
C GLY A 269 -16.56 -5.74 6.57
N SER A 270 -15.89 -6.15 7.65
CA SER A 270 -14.88 -5.34 8.31
C SER A 270 -13.61 -5.17 7.47
N PHE A 271 -12.88 -4.07 7.66
CA PHE A 271 -11.58 -3.85 7.01
C PHE A 271 -10.55 -4.94 7.37
N VAL A 272 -10.60 -5.46 8.60
CA VAL A 272 -9.75 -6.58 9.02
C VAL A 272 -10.08 -7.85 8.24
N ASP A 273 -11.37 -8.18 8.09
CA ASP A 273 -11.81 -9.34 7.28
C ASP A 273 -11.43 -9.16 5.80
N MET A 274 -11.45 -7.93 5.27
CA MET A 274 -10.97 -7.63 3.92
C MET A 274 -9.48 -7.96 3.77
N CYS A 275 -8.66 -7.60 4.76
CA CYS A 275 -7.23 -7.92 4.75
C CYS A 275 -7.01 -9.44 4.81
N PHE A 276 -7.76 -10.12 5.68
CA PHE A 276 -7.68 -11.56 5.90
C PHE A 276 -8.12 -12.36 4.68
N SER A 277 -9.23 -12.00 4.03
CA SER A 277 -9.72 -12.65 2.80
C SER A 277 -8.73 -12.50 1.65
N ARG A 278 -8.00 -11.39 1.63
CA ARG A 278 -6.88 -11.15 0.70
C ARG A 278 -5.59 -11.83 1.14
N GLY A 279 -5.57 -12.61 2.23
CA GLY A 279 -4.41 -13.35 2.69
C GLY A 279 -3.29 -12.46 3.24
N PHE A 280 -3.63 -11.41 3.99
CA PHE A 280 -2.68 -10.58 4.73
C PHE A 280 -2.94 -10.66 6.23
N THR A 281 -1.89 -10.70 7.05
CA THR A 281 -1.99 -10.37 8.47
C THR A 281 -2.03 -8.86 8.64
N MET A 282 -2.73 -8.38 9.67
CA MET A 282 -2.66 -6.99 10.09
C MET A 282 -1.27 -6.67 10.65
N GLY A 283 -0.81 -5.44 10.42
CA GLY A 283 0.31 -4.85 11.14
C GLY A 283 -0.11 -4.40 12.54
N LEU A 284 0.86 -4.28 13.43
CA LEU A 284 0.64 -3.87 14.82
C LEU A 284 1.68 -2.84 15.23
N LEU A 285 1.24 -1.66 15.66
CA LEU A 285 2.06 -0.74 16.43
C LEU A 285 1.93 -1.16 17.90
N GLU A 286 3.04 -1.58 18.49
CA GLU A 286 3.18 -1.93 19.89
C GLU A 286 4.15 -0.95 20.56
N PRO A 287 4.06 -0.73 21.89
CA PRO A 287 4.92 0.17 22.67
C PRO A 287 6.42 0.17 22.34
N HIS A 288 6.96 -0.95 21.87
CA HIS A 288 8.38 -1.14 21.62
C HIS A 288 8.70 -1.64 20.21
N ARG A 289 7.69 -1.83 19.35
CA ARG A 289 7.91 -2.45 18.05
C ARG A 289 6.76 -2.21 17.08
N VAL A 290 7.12 -1.96 15.83
CA VAL A 290 6.20 -2.05 14.69
C VAL A 290 6.31 -3.44 14.07
N TYR A 291 5.19 -4.17 14.03
CA TYR A 291 5.06 -5.40 13.28
C TYR A 291 4.43 -5.08 11.91
N PRO A 292 5.08 -5.43 10.80
CA PRO A 292 4.58 -5.11 9.47
C PRO A 292 3.31 -5.90 9.12
N VAL A 293 2.54 -5.36 8.18
CA VAL A 293 1.56 -6.14 7.41
C VAL A 293 2.30 -7.18 6.58
N LEU A 294 1.94 -8.45 6.69
CA LEU A 294 2.60 -9.54 5.97
C LEU A 294 1.58 -10.31 5.16
N ARG A 295 1.97 -10.73 3.96
CA ARG A 295 1.17 -11.71 3.22
C ARG A 295 1.19 -13.03 4.02
N ASP A 296 0.08 -13.69 4.20
CA ASP A 296 0.04 -15.03 4.80
C ASP A 296 -0.39 -16.05 3.74
N ARG A 297 0.59 -16.77 3.20
CA ARG A 297 0.31 -17.83 2.21
C ARG A 297 -0.27 -19.09 2.84
N SER A 298 -0.09 -19.26 4.16
CA SER A 298 -0.49 -20.47 4.88
C SER A 298 -1.87 -20.37 5.53
N GLY A 299 -2.35 -19.13 5.75
CA GLY A 299 -3.54 -18.83 6.55
C GLY A 299 -3.33 -18.97 8.07
N ALA A 300 -2.16 -19.46 8.52
CA ALA A 300 -1.89 -19.68 9.94
C ALA A 300 -1.74 -18.36 10.73
N GLY A 301 -1.09 -17.35 10.14
CA GLY A 301 -0.95 -16.03 10.75
C GLY A 301 -2.29 -15.31 10.86
N VAL A 302 -3.11 -15.39 9.81
CA VAL A 302 -4.49 -14.89 9.81
C VAL A 302 -5.31 -15.59 10.90
N ALA A 303 -5.27 -16.92 10.97
CA ALA A 303 -6.00 -17.69 11.99
C ALA A 303 -5.61 -17.27 13.42
N VAL A 304 -4.30 -17.12 13.70
CA VAL A 304 -3.81 -16.65 15.00
C VAL A 304 -4.29 -15.24 15.31
N GLN A 305 -4.28 -14.32 14.34
CA GLN A 305 -4.74 -12.95 14.56
C GLN A 305 -6.26 -12.87 14.72
N ARG A 306 -7.07 -13.64 13.99
CA ARG A 306 -8.52 -13.72 14.20
C ARG A 306 -8.84 -14.06 15.66
N THR A 307 -8.18 -15.06 16.22
CA THR A 307 -8.36 -15.43 17.64
C THR A 307 -7.94 -14.30 18.58
N LYS A 308 -6.79 -13.66 18.34
CA LYS A 308 -6.31 -12.55 19.19
C LYS A 308 -7.22 -11.31 19.14
N LEU A 309 -7.84 -11.06 17.99
CA LEU A 309 -8.76 -9.94 17.79
C LEU A 309 -10.21 -10.28 18.17
N GLY A 310 -10.46 -11.49 18.71
CA GLY A 310 -11.81 -11.91 19.11
C GLY A 310 -12.78 -12.10 17.94
N LEU A 311 -12.29 -12.27 16.72
CA LEU A 311 -13.10 -12.45 15.52
C LEU A 311 -13.55 -13.90 15.37
N ALA A 312 -14.79 -14.10 14.90
CA ALA A 312 -15.34 -15.43 14.66
C ALA A 312 -14.46 -16.23 13.66
N PRO A 313 -14.34 -17.56 13.81
CA PRO A 313 -13.64 -18.39 12.84
C PRO A 313 -14.33 -18.30 11.47
N GLU A 314 -13.55 -18.33 10.38
CA GLU A 314 -14.09 -18.27 9.02
C GLU A 314 -15.09 -19.41 8.77
N THR A 315 -16.31 -19.06 8.37
CA THR A 315 -17.23 -19.98 7.69
C THR A 315 -16.72 -20.19 6.27
N LYS A 316 -16.14 -21.37 6.00
CA LYS A 316 -15.76 -21.76 4.64
C LYS A 316 -17.01 -21.96 3.78
N GLU A 317 -17.51 -20.91 3.12
CA GLU A 317 -18.25 -21.07 1.87
C GLU A 317 -17.25 -20.91 0.73
N SER A 318 -16.96 -22.02 0.04
CA SER A 318 -16.07 -22.02 -1.13
C SER A 318 -16.89 -21.67 -2.36
N PRO A 319 -16.48 -20.70 -3.21
CA PRO A 319 -17.00 -20.65 -4.56
C PRO A 319 -16.48 -21.85 -5.35
N VAL A 320 -17.40 -22.49 -6.07
CA VAL A 320 -17.14 -23.63 -6.94
C VAL A 320 -16.11 -23.22 -8.01
N SER A 321 -14.92 -23.80 -7.98
CA SER A 321 -13.98 -23.75 -9.10
C SER A 321 -13.65 -25.16 -9.53
N ASP A 322 -13.99 -25.44 -10.79
CA ASP A 322 -13.81 -26.69 -11.49
C ASP A 322 -12.32 -26.83 -11.85
N ALA A 323 -11.58 -27.65 -11.10
CA ALA A 323 -10.19 -27.98 -11.43
C ALA A 323 -9.88 -29.42 -11.00
N THR A 324 -9.45 -30.21 -11.99
CA THR A 324 -9.10 -31.63 -11.88
C THR A 324 -7.94 -31.89 -10.92
N PRO A 325 -7.94 -33.01 -10.17
CA PRO A 325 -6.96 -33.27 -9.12
C PRO A 325 -5.61 -33.71 -9.70
N ARG A 326 -4.53 -32.98 -9.38
CA ARG A 326 -3.15 -33.46 -9.53
C ARG A 326 -2.65 -34.15 -8.25
N PRO A 327 -1.70 -35.09 -8.34
CA PRO A 327 -1.37 -36.00 -7.24
C PRO A 327 -0.73 -35.27 -6.06
N ARG A 328 -1.03 -35.77 -4.86
CA ARG A 328 -0.44 -35.33 -3.58
C ARG A 328 1.07 -35.54 -3.60
N ASP A 329 1.83 -34.45 -3.52
CA ASP A 329 3.23 -34.48 -3.10
C ASP A 329 3.32 -34.14 -1.61
N THR A 330 3.78 -35.11 -0.84
CA THR A 330 3.94 -35.04 0.61
C THR A 330 5.36 -34.56 0.93
N GLY A 331 5.54 -33.25 1.00
CA GLY A 331 6.81 -32.64 1.42
C GLY A 331 6.58 -31.36 2.23
N ARG A 332 6.66 -31.46 3.56
CA ARG A 332 6.57 -30.34 4.51
C ARG A 332 7.72 -29.33 4.34
N SER A 333 7.45 -28.04 4.54
CA SER A 333 8.39 -27.09 5.15
C SER A 333 7.68 -25.82 5.65
N ALA A 334 8.19 -25.25 6.75
CA ALA A 334 7.61 -24.22 7.62
C ALA A 334 8.09 -22.77 7.27
N PRO A 335 7.57 -21.72 7.94
CA PRO A 335 7.36 -20.37 7.41
C PRO A 335 8.54 -19.37 7.55
N TRP A 336 9.66 -19.63 6.87
CA TRP A 336 10.83 -18.72 6.78
C TRP A 336 11.08 -18.15 5.36
N ALA A 337 10.16 -18.38 4.41
CA ALA A 337 10.40 -18.21 2.97
C ALA A 337 10.23 -16.79 2.39
N ARG A 338 10.16 -15.71 3.17
CA ARG A 338 9.97 -14.33 2.63
C ARG A 338 11.10 -13.33 2.87
N VAL A 339 12.28 -13.83 3.25
CA VAL A 339 13.56 -13.21 2.87
C VAL A 339 14.23 -14.17 1.88
N ALA A 340 13.50 -14.50 0.81
CA ALA A 340 13.94 -15.50 -0.14
C ALA A 340 15.13 -14.96 -0.92
N THR A 341 16.30 -15.45 -0.55
CA THR A 341 17.41 -15.65 -1.45
C THR A 341 16.90 -16.48 -2.63
N PRO A 342 17.06 -16.03 -3.89
CA PRO A 342 16.58 -16.75 -5.08
C PRO A 342 16.73 -18.26 -4.96
N GLU A 343 15.69 -19.02 -5.29
CA GLU A 343 15.71 -20.49 -5.12
C GLU A 343 16.80 -21.13 -5.96
N VAL A 344 17.08 -20.55 -7.12
CA VAL A 344 18.18 -20.91 -8.00
C VAL A 344 19.36 -20.00 -7.67
N ILE A 345 20.45 -20.60 -7.20
CA ILE A 345 21.76 -19.94 -7.20
C ILE A 345 22.27 -20.14 -8.63
N PRO A 346 22.54 -19.06 -9.39
CA PRO A 346 23.07 -19.19 -10.73
C PRO A 346 24.46 -19.84 -10.66
N ASP A 347 24.78 -20.65 -11.65
CA ASP A 347 26.12 -21.24 -11.74
C ASP A 347 27.12 -20.16 -12.18
N PRO A 348 28.32 -20.10 -11.57
CA PRO A 348 29.34 -19.13 -11.97
C PRO A 348 29.75 -19.37 -13.43
N ASN A 349 29.88 -18.29 -14.19
CA ASN A 349 30.36 -18.33 -15.57
C ASN A 349 31.85 -18.72 -15.59
N PRO A 350 32.22 -19.90 -16.12
CA PRO A 350 33.60 -20.37 -16.13
C PRO A 350 34.49 -19.60 -17.11
N ASP A 351 33.89 -18.91 -18.10
CA ASP A 351 34.59 -18.13 -19.13
C ASP A 351 34.70 -16.64 -18.78
N ALA A 352 34.32 -16.25 -17.55
CA ALA A 352 34.47 -14.89 -17.07
C ALA A 352 35.95 -14.49 -16.94
N ASP A 353 36.24 -13.18 -17.00
CA ASP A 353 37.60 -12.65 -16.92
C ASP A 353 38.32 -13.13 -15.64
N PRO A 354 39.39 -13.95 -15.76
CA PRO A 354 40.12 -14.47 -14.60
C PRO A 354 40.82 -13.39 -13.77
N ALA A 355 41.03 -12.19 -14.32
CA ALA A 355 41.58 -11.04 -13.61
C ALA A 355 40.52 -10.22 -12.85
N GLY A 356 39.23 -10.57 -13.00
CA GLY A 356 38.12 -9.87 -12.37
C GLY A 356 38.07 -10.04 -10.85
N PRO A 357 37.67 -9.00 -10.08
CA PRO A 357 37.73 -9.01 -8.61
C PRO A 357 36.72 -9.99 -7.95
N LEU A 358 35.75 -10.50 -8.71
CA LEU A 358 34.75 -11.47 -8.26
C LEU A 358 35.03 -12.90 -8.77
N PHE A 359 35.99 -13.08 -9.69
CA PHE A 359 36.27 -14.38 -10.29
C PHE A 359 36.78 -15.37 -9.23
N GLY A 360 36.14 -16.53 -9.13
CA GLY A 360 36.48 -17.57 -8.16
C GLY A 360 36.14 -17.25 -6.70
N GLN A 361 35.51 -16.11 -6.42
CA GLN A 361 35.10 -15.70 -5.07
C GLN A 361 33.77 -16.33 -4.67
N ASN A 362 33.54 -16.54 -3.37
CA ASN A 362 32.26 -16.98 -2.83
C ASN A 362 31.64 -15.85 -2.01
N VAL A 363 30.64 -15.20 -2.60
CA VAL A 363 30.09 -13.92 -2.19
C VAL A 363 28.77 -14.12 -1.46
N THR A 364 28.59 -13.47 -0.31
CA THR A 364 27.33 -13.45 0.43
C THR A 364 26.84 -12.02 0.60
N LEU A 365 25.59 -11.74 0.20
CA LEU A 365 24.98 -10.41 0.34
C LEU A 365 24.17 -10.31 1.64
N THR A 366 24.34 -9.20 2.38
CA THR A 366 23.56 -8.89 3.59
C THR A 366 23.24 -7.40 3.67
N GLY A 367 22.08 -7.01 4.22
CA GLY A 367 21.60 -5.62 4.21
C GLY A 367 20.71 -5.27 3.01
N ASP A 368 20.48 -3.98 2.79
CA ASP A 368 19.67 -3.43 1.69
C ASP A 368 20.51 -3.09 0.46
N PHE A 369 19.98 -3.35 -0.74
CA PHE A 369 20.64 -3.09 -2.02
C PHE A 369 19.74 -2.31 -3.00
N ALA A 370 18.67 -1.68 -2.50
CA ALA A 370 17.86 -0.78 -3.32
C ALA A 370 18.75 0.24 -4.08
N PRO A 371 18.47 0.51 -5.37
CA PRO A 371 17.29 0.08 -6.12
C PRO A 371 17.36 -1.34 -6.72
N PHE A 372 18.50 -2.04 -6.62
CA PHE A 372 18.67 -3.36 -7.23
C PHE A 372 18.11 -4.47 -6.35
N GLU A 373 17.45 -5.45 -6.98
CA GLU A 373 17.05 -6.66 -6.28
C GLU A 373 18.28 -7.58 -6.07
N LYS A 374 18.26 -8.35 -4.98
CA LYS A 374 19.38 -9.28 -4.68
C LYS A 374 19.55 -10.36 -5.73
N GLY A 375 18.47 -10.76 -6.42
CA GLY A 375 18.53 -11.71 -7.54
C GLY A 375 19.38 -11.17 -8.69
N ASP A 376 19.10 -9.94 -9.13
CA ASP A 376 19.86 -9.29 -10.21
C ASP A 376 21.34 -9.16 -9.87
N LEU A 377 21.66 -8.86 -8.61
CA LEU A 377 23.04 -8.79 -8.15
C LEU A 377 23.70 -10.18 -8.15
N TRP A 378 22.96 -11.24 -7.87
CA TRP A 378 23.50 -12.61 -7.93
C TRP A 378 23.83 -13.03 -9.34
N ASP A 379 22.92 -12.78 -10.29
CA ASP A 379 23.15 -13.08 -11.71
C ASP A 379 24.42 -12.36 -12.19
N ARG A 380 24.56 -11.07 -11.87
CA ARG A 380 25.74 -10.27 -12.25
C ARG A 380 27.03 -10.74 -11.56
N ILE A 381 26.97 -11.19 -10.31
CA ILE A 381 28.14 -11.78 -9.62
C ILE A 381 28.56 -13.06 -10.33
N THR A 382 27.60 -13.90 -10.73
CA THR A 382 27.88 -15.16 -11.43
C THR A 382 28.37 -14.94 -12.85
N GLU A 383 27.88 -13.93 -13.57
CA GLU A 383 28.39 -13.51 -14.87
C GLU A 383 29.88 -13.12 -14.82
N ARG A 384 30.32 -12.57 -13.67
CA ARG A 384 31.73 -12.22 -13.38
C ARG A 384 32.55 -13.38 -12.79
N GLY A 385 32.02 -14.61 -12.81
CA GLY A 385 32.71 -15.83 -12.36
C GLY A 385 32.74 -16.03 -10.85
N GLY A 386 31.94 -15.28 -10.08
CA GLY A 386 31.77 -15.46 -8.65
C GLY A 386 30.69 -16.48 -8.31
N SER A 387 30.87 -17.24 -7.24
CA SER A 387 29.83 -18.08 -6.64
C SER A 387 29.06 -17.30 -5.58
N VAL A 388 27.77 -17.56 -5.42
CA VAL A 388 26.93 -16.88 -4.43
C VAL A 388 26.48 -17.81 -3.32
N GLY A 389 26.69 -17.39 -2.08
CA GLY A 389 26.24 -18.08 -0.87
C GLY A 389 25.03 -17.41 -0.22
N LYS A 390 24.05 -18.22 0.21
CA LYS A 390 22.89 -17.73 0.99
C LYS A 390 23.27 -17.33 2.42
N ASN A 391 24.32 -17.94 2.95
CA ASN A 391 24.78 -17.80 4.32
C ASN A 391 26.30 -17.67 4.35
N VAL A 392 26.82 -17.08 5.42
CA VAL A 392 28.26 -17.03 5.68
C VAL A 392 28.72 -18.39 6.19
N THR A 393 29.64 -19.01 5.45
CA THR A 393 30.18 -20.35 5.71
C THR A 393 31.71 -20.34 5.67
N LYS A 394 32.34 -21.49 5.92
CA LYS A 394 33.80 -21.66 5.75
C LYS A 394 34.29 -21.49 4.31
N LYS A 395 33.39 -21.53 3.33
CA LYS A 395 33.71 -21.30 1.92
C LYS A 395 33.57 -19.83 1.53
N THR A 396 32.97 -18.99 2.37
CA THR A 396 32.72 -17.57 2.04
C THR A 396 34.03 -16.81 2.08
N THR A 397 34.32 -16.08 1.00
CA THR A 397 35.52 -15.25 0.86
C THR A 397 35.19 -13.76 0.85
N ILE A 398 33.96 -13.39 0.44
CA ILE A 398 33.48 -12.01 0.44
C ILE A 398 32.09 -11.94 1.09
N VAL A 399 31.91 -10.97 2.00
CA VAL A 399 30.59 -10.58 2.49
C VAL A 399 30.36 -9.13 2.12
N VAL A 400 29.30 -8.87 1.36
CA VAL A 400 28.91 -7.51 0.96
C VAL A 400 27.82 -7.02 1.90
N CYS A 401 28.09 -5.91 2.56
CA CYS A 401 27.21 -5.24 3.51
C CYS A 401 26.56 -4.04 2.83
N GLY A 402 25.28 -4.18 2.50
CA GLY A 402 24.41 -3.07 2.15
C GLY A 402 24.05 -2.21 3.36
N PRO A 403 23.66 -0.94 3.17
CA PRO A 403 23.22 -0.07 4.25
C PRO A 403 22.11 -0.74 5.07
N TRP A 404 22.26 -0.70 6.40
CA TRP A 404 21.29 -1.26 7.34
C TRP A 404 21.43 -0.55 8.70
N ALA A 405 20.32 -0.37 9.42
CA ALA A 405 20.31 0.37 10.68
C ALA A 405 21.09 -0.31 11.83
N THR A 406 21.42 -1.61 11.69
CA THR A 406 22.18 -2.38 12.68
C THR A 406 23.07 -3.42 11.99
N VAL A 407 24.12 -3.89 12.69
CA VAL A 407 24.98 -4.98 12.18
C VAL A 407 24.13 -6.24 11.99
N THR A 408 24.03 -6.69 10.73
CA THR A 408 23.22 -7.87 10.38
C THR A 408 23.79 -9.15 10.99
N SER A 409 22.94 -10.16 11.22
CA SER A 409 23.39 -11.46 11.77
C SER A 409 24.46 -12.15 10.88
N LYS A 410 24.43 -11.91 9.56
CA LYS A 410 25.43 -12.43 8.62
C LYS A 410 26.76 -11.71 8.74
N GLN A 411 26.73 -10.39 8.93
CA GLN A 411 27.95 -9.61 9.18
C GLN A 411 28.60 -10.03 10.50
N LYS A 412 27.83 -10.17 11.59
CA LYS A 412 28.36 -10.69 12.86
C LYS A 412 28.99 -12.08 12.69
N ARG A 413 28.35 -12.95 11.92
CA ARG A 413 28.88 -14.29 11.64
C ARG A 413 30.20 -14.26 10.83
N ALA A 414 30.35 -13.30 9.92
CA ALA A 414 31.59 -13.09 9.18
C ALA A 414 32.70 -12.63 10.11
N GLU A 415 32.42 -11.64 10.97
CA GLU A 415 33.36 -11.12 11.97
C GLU A 415 33.82 -12.23 12.94
N GLU A 416 32.92 -13.12 13.38
CA GLU A 416 33.28 -14.30 14.19
C GLU A 416 34.24 -15.25 13.47
N LEU A 417 34.01 -15.53 12.17
CA LEU A 417 34.88 -16.42 11.39
C LEU A 417 36.24 -15.78 11.09
N MET A 418 36.27 -14.46 10.89
CA MET A 418 37.52 -13.70 10.78
C MET A 418 38.33 -13.78 12.08
N ALA A 419 37.69 -13.67 13.24
CA ALA A 419 38.35 -13.85 14.54
C ALA A 419 38.88 -15.28 14.74
N GLN A 420 38.30 -16.27 14.05
CA GLN A 420 38.78 -17.66 14.01
C GLN A 420 39.88 -17.91 12.96
N GLY A 421 40.38 -16.86 12.31
CA GLY A 421 41.48 -16.91 11.34
C GLY A 421 41.06 -17.22 9.90
N GLN A 422 39.77 -17.13 9.56
CA GLN A 422 39.32 -17.25 8.17
C GLN A 422 39.52 -15.92 7.43
N GLU A 423 40.12 -15.97 6.25
CA GLU A 423 40.24 -14.80 5.37
C GLU A 423 38.89 -14.50 4.71
N ILE A 424 38.19 -13.49 5.21
CA ILE A 424 36.94 -12.96 4.63
C ILE A 424 37.11 -11.46 4.41
N SER A 425 36.85 -10.99 3.19
CA SER A 425 36.80 -9.57 2.87
C SER A 425 35.39 -9.01 3.08
N LEU A 426 35.27 -7.92 3.84
CA LEU A 426 34.03 -7.16 3.97
C LEU A 426 34.01 -6.06 2.91
N TRP A 427 32.99 -6.07 2.07
CA TRP A 427 32.76 -5.02 1.07
C TRP A 427 31.53 -4.22 1.46
N ASP A 428 31.52 -2.93 1.15
CA ASP A 428 30.30 -2.15 1.13
C ASP A 428 29.57 -2.35 -0.22
N ARG A 429 28.36 -1.79 -0.30
CA ARG A 429 27.53 -1.80 -1.50
C ARG A 429 28.24 -1.17 -2.70
N ASP A 430 28.90 -0.03 -2.50
CA ASP A 430 29.40 0.79 -3.61
C ASP A 430 30.61 0.10 -4.27
N ARG A 431 31.43 -0.60 -3.49
CA ARG A 431 32.50 -1.47 -4.00
C ARG A 431 31.98 -2.66 -4.80
N LEU A 432 30.85 -3.25 -4.40
CA LEU A 432 30.20 -4.27 -5.22
C LEU A 432 29.71 -3.67 -6.54
N TYR A 433 29.12 -2.47 -6.52
CA TYR A 433 28.60 -1.83 -7.72
C TYR A 433 29.71 -1.45 -8.70
N GLU A 434 30.85 -0.98 -8.21
CA GLU A 434 32.04 -0.76 -9.02
C GLU A 434 32.52 -2.07 -9.68
N ALA A 435 32.64 -3.15 -8.90
CA ALA A 435 33.05 -4.46 -9.41
C ALA A 435 32.08 -5.04 -10.45
N LEU A 436 30.80 -4.68 -10.38
CA LEU A 436 29.76 -5.09 -11.32
C LEU A 436 29.57 -4.12 -12.50
N GLY A 437 30.21 -2.94 -12.48
CA GLY A 437 30.01 -1.89 -13.50
C GLY A 437 28.66 -1.18 -13.42
N LEU A 438 28.07 -1.09 -12.23
CA LEU A 438 26.74 -0.49 -12.00
C LEU A 438 26.78 1.01 -11.66
N ASN A 439 27.97 1.61 -11.53
CA ASN A 439 28.15 3.04 -11.23
C ASN A 439 28.13 3.96 -12.46
N GLU A 440 27.84 3.44 -13.66
CA GLU A 440 27.69 4.27 -14.86
C GLU A 440 26.28 4.88 -14.90
N GLN A 441 26.18 6.16 -14.56
CA GLN A 441 25.03 6.97 -14.98
C GLN A 441 24.97 6.99 -16.52
N PRO A 442 23.80 6.78 -17.15
CA PRO A 442 23.66 7.14 -18.56
C PRO A 442 23.85 8.65 -18.71
N PRO A 443 24.44 9.13 -19.81
CA PRO A 443 24.68 10.55 -20.00
C PRO A 443 23.35 11.28 -20.20
N PHE A 444 23.05 12.16 -19.24
CA PHE A 444 21.98 13.17 -19.20
C PHE A 444 20.56 12.69 -18.91
#